data_AF-A0A8S4G274-F1
#
_entry.id   AF-A0A8S4G274-F1
#
_cell.length_a   1.000
_cell.length_b   1.000
_cell.length_c   1.000
_cell.angle_alpha   90.00
_cell.angle_beta   90.00
_cell.angle_gamma   90.00
#
_symmetry.space_group_name_H-M   'P 1'
#
loop_
_entity.id
_entity.type
_entity.pdbx_description
1 polymer ?
#
loop_
_entity_poly.entity_id
_entity_poly.type
_entity_poly.pdbx_seq_one_letter_code
_entity_poly.pdbx_strand_id
1 'polypeptide(L)'
;MVSHQLLGRCQTQEARYMDCLEAYGLERGKVKCRNLFEDYQECHTLTKQFKRFMAMRAERKRQIADGKLKGDAKYVTPRIDSY
;
A
#
# COMPACT_ATOMS: atom_id res chain seq x y z
N MET A 1 17.86 -12.46 1.05
CA MET A 1 17.16 -12.64 2.34
C MET A 1 17.16 -11.29 3.02
N VAL A 2 16.02 -10.60 3.03
CA VAL A 2 15.86 -9.32 3.75
C VAL A 2 15.73 -9.71 5.21
N SER A 3 16.71 -9.35 6.04
CA SER A 3 16.73 -9.71 7.46
C SER A 3 16.32 -8.54 8.34
N HIS A 4 15.71 -8.86 9.48
CA HIS A 4 15.16 -8.00 10.54
C HIS A 4 16.15 -7.03 11.23
N GLN A 5 17.34 -6.83 10.65
CA GLN A 5 18.44 -6.11 11.27
C GLN A 5 18.63 -4.69 10.70
N LEU A 6 17.81 -4.28 9.72
CA LEU A 6 17.84 -2.95 9.13
C LEU A 6 16.50 -2.26 9.42
N LEU A 7 16.49 -1.40 10.44
CA LEU A 7 15.39 -0.50 10.83
C LEU A 7 14.87 0.31 9.61
N GLY A 8 13.95 -0.27 8.84
CA GLY A 8 13.50 0.25 7.55
C GLY A 8 12.00 0.61 7.53
N ARG A 9 11.55 1.22 6.43
CA ARG A 9 10.14 1.66 6.22
C ARG A 9 9.10 0.59 6.52
N CYS A 10 9.43 -0.69 6.32
CA CYS A 10 8.51 -1.82 6.43
C CYS A 10 8.68 -2.67 7.70
N GLN A 11 9.49 -2.19 8.66
CA GLN A 11 9.80 -2.93 9.89
C GLN A 11 8.54 -3.30 10.68
N THR A 12 7.57 -2.40 10.78
CA THR A 12 6.33 -2.65 11.54
C THR A 12 5.50 -3.78 10.92
N GLN A 13 5.35 -3.80 9.59
CA GLN A 13 4.63 -4.85 8.88
C GLN A 13 5.36 -6.19 8.98
N GLU A 14 6.69 -6.15 8.90
CA GLU A 14 7.55 -7.32 9.06
C GLU A 14 7.40 -7.93 10.46
N ALA A 15 7.54 -7.13 11.52
CA ALA A 15 7.40 -7.60 12.90
C ALA A 15 6.06 -8.29 13.12
N ARG A 16 4.95 -7.66 12.69
CA ARG A 16 3.61 -8.25 12.80
C ARG A 16 3.49 -9.58 12.05
N TYR A 17 4.06 -9.69 10.86
CA TYR A 17 4.05 -10.93 10.09
C TYR A 17 4.85 -12.03 10.79
N MET A 18 6.03 -11.69 11.32
CA MET A 18 6.88 -12.64 12.07
C MET A 18 6.22 -13.10 13.37
N ASP A 19 5.59 -12.21 14.14
CA ASP A 19 4.85 -12.56 15.36
C ASP A 19 3.73 -13.58 15.05
N CYS A 20 3.06 -13.41 13.91
CA CYS A 20 2.03 -14.35 13.46
C CYS A 20 2.64 -15.71 13.05
N LEU A 21 3.77 -15.71 12.35
CA LEU A 21 4.47 -16.94 11.98
C LEU A 21 5.01 -17.69 13.20
N GLU A 22 5.48 -16.98 14.22
CA GLU A 22 5.92 -17.58 15.48
C GLU A 22 4.75 -18.30 16.19
N ALA A 23 3.56 -17.69 16.20
CA ALA A 23 2.38 -18.27 16.84
C ALA A 23 1.81 -19.51 16.11
N TYR A 24 1.84 -19.52 14.77
CA TYR A 24 1.16 -20.55 13.98
C TYR A 24 2.09 -21.54 13.26
N GLY A 25 3.38 -21.22 13.18
CA GLY A 25 4.35 -21.92 12.33
C GLY A 25 4.13 -21.68 10.84
N LEU A 26 5.09 -22.13 10.02
CA LEU A 26 5.12 -21.85 8.59
C LEU A 26 3.89 -22.38 7.83
N GLU A 27 3.50 -23.63 8.07
CA GLU A 27 2.44 -24.27 7.28
C GLU A 27 1.05 -23.66 7.52
N ARG A 28 0.68 -23.45 8.79
CA ARG A 28 -0.60 -22.81 9.12
C ARG A 28 -0.54 -21.30 8.86
N GLY A 29 0.65 -20.70 9.01
CA GLY A 29 0.92 -19.28 8.78
C GLY A 29 0.62 -18.84 7.35
N LYS A 30 0.89 -19.67 6.33
CA LYS A 30 0.54 -19.37 4.92
C LYS A 30 -0.92 -18.94 4.74
N VAL A 31 -1.83 -19.53 5.51
CA VAL A 31 -3.26 -19.21 5.45
C VAL A 31 -3.64 -18.21 6.54
N LYS A 32 -3.20 -18.42 7.77
CA LYS A 32 -3.61 -17.63 8.94
C LYS A 32 -3.01 -16.22 8.96
N CYS A 33 -1.82 -16.04 8.40
CA CYS A 33 -1.08 -14.77 8.39
C CYS A 33 -1.11 -14.08 7.03
N ARG A 34 -1.97 -14.52 6.10
CA ARG A 34 -1.98 -14.05 4.70
C ARG A 34 -2.13 -12.54 4.57
N ASN A 35 -3.03 -11.94 5.35
CA ASN A 35 -3.23 -10.49 5.35
C ASN A 35 -1.97 -9.72 5.76
N LEU A 36 -1.27 -10.18 6.80
CA LEU A 36 -0.04 -9.55 7.29
C LEU A 36 1.10 -9.71 6.28
N PHE A 37 1.17 -10.87 5.62
CA PHE A 37 2.10 -11.09 4.51
C PHE A 37 1.81 -10.14 3.34
N GLU A 38 0.55 -9.98 2.96
CA GLU A 38 0.14 -9.07 1.89
C GLU A 38 0.49 -7.61 2.21
N ASP A 39 0.33 -7.18 3.47
CA ASP A 39 0.71 -5.84 3.92
C ASP A 39 2.22 -5.63 3.88
N TYR A 40 3.00 -6.63 4.34
CA TYR A 40 4.45 -6.61 4.24
C TYR A 40 4.91 -6.55 2.77
N GLN A 41 4.34 -7.37 1.91
CA GLN A 41 4.61 -7.37 0.47
C GLN A 41 4.21 -6.05 -0.20
N GLU A 42 3.06 -5.48 0.18
CA GLU A 42 2.60 -4.17 -0.32
C GLU A 42 3.59 -3.09 0.08
N CYS A 43 4.04 -3.06 1.33
CA CYS A 43 5.00 -2.05 1.80
C CYS A 43 6.29 -2.06 0.98
N HIS A 44 6.80 -3.24 0.58
CA HIS A 44 8.00 -3.33 -0.24
C HIS A 44 7.76 -2.95 -1.71
N THR A 45 6.64 -3.36 -2.28
CA THR A 45 6.40 -3.23 -3.73
C THR A 45 5.64 -1.96 -4.11
N LEU A 46 4.91 -1.36 -3.18
CA LEU A 46 3.98 -0.24 -3.37
C LEU A 46 2.95 -0.49 -4.49
N THR A 47 2.68 -1.77 -4.79
CA THR A 47 1.86 -2.15 -5.96
C THR A 47 0.44 -1.59 -5.85
N LYS A 48 -0.20 -1.74 -4.68
CA LYS A 48 -1.58 -1.27 -4.46
C LYS A 48 -1.59 0.26 -4.44
N GLN A 49 -0.63 0.89 -3.76
CA GLN A 49 -0.46 2.34 -3.74
C GLN A 49 -0.32 2.94 -5.16
N PHE A 50 0.54 2.36 -5.99
CA PHE A 50 0.77 2.84 -7.36
C PHE A 50 -0.48 2.68 -8.25
N LYS A 51 -1.17 1.53 -8.15
CA LYS A 51 -2.44 1.31 -8.86
C LYS A 51 -3.49 2.35 -8.45
N ARG A 52 -3.62 2.64 -7.15
CA ARG A 52 -4.50 3.70 -6.64
C ARG A 52 -4.13 5.07 -7.22
N PHE A 53 -2.85 5.42 -7.21
CA PHE A 53 -2.37 6.67 -7.81
C PHE A 53 -2.75 6.79 -9.29
N MET A 54 -2.56 5.72 -10.08
CA MET A 54 -2.90 5.72 -11.50
C MET A 54 -4.41 5.85 -11.74
N ALA A 55 -5.24 5.17 -10.94
CA ALA A 55 -6.69 5.28 -11.03
C ALA A 55 -7.16 6.72 -10.73
N MET A 56 -6.65 7.34 -9.66
CA MET A 56 -6.96 8.73 -9.32
C MET A 56 -6.49 9.71 -10.40
N ARG A 57 -5.31 9.47 -10.99
CA ARG A 57 -4.78 10.28 -12.10
C ARG A 57 -5.64 10.16 -13.36
N ALA A 58 -6.14 8.96 -13.67
CA ALA A 58 -7.01 8.72 -14.81
C ALA A 58 -8.36 9.45 -14.64
N GLU A 59 -8.99 9.33 -13.47
CA GLU A 59 -10.25 10.01 -13.18
C GLU A 59 -10.10 11.54 -13.24
N ARG A 60 -9.00 12.08 -12.68
CA ARG A 60 -8.67 13.51 -12.81
C ARG A 60 -8.60 13.95 -14.27
N LYS A 61 -7.91 13.19 -15.13
CA LYS A 61 -7.83 13.50 -16.57
C LYS A 61 -9.21 13.51 -17.22
N ARG A 62 -10.08 12.56 -16.86
CA ARG A 62 -11.48 12.53 -17.33
C ARG A 62 -12.22 13.79 -16.92
N GLN A 63 -12.14 14.19 -15.65
CA GLN A 63 -12.83 15.38 -15.15
C GLN A 63 -12.30 16.70 -15.75
N ILE A 64 -11.01 16.77 -16.10
CA ILE A 64 -10.43 17.90 -16.83
C ILE A 64 -10.99 17.96 -18.26
N ALA A 65 -11.06 16.80 -18.94
CA ALA A 65 -11.61 16.70 -20.29
C ALA A 65 -13.10 17.05 -20.33
N ASP A 66 -13.88 16.62 -19.33
CA ASP A 66 -15.29 16.98 -19.13
C ASP A 66 -15.48 18.47 -18.76
N GLY A 67 -14.39 19.22 -18.53
CA GLY A 67 -14.44 20.62 -18.08
C GLY A 67 -14.93 20.80 -16.64
N LYS A 68 -15.05 19.74 -15.84
CA LYS A 68 -15.45 19.79 -14.43
C LYS A 68 -14.36 20.37 -13.54
N LEU A 69 -13.09 20.03 -13.78
CA LEU A 69 -11.93 20.60 -13.08
C LEU A 69 -11.29 21.71 -13.92
N LYS A 70 -11.22 22.93 -13.37
CA LYS A 70 -10.70 24.14 -14.02
C LYS A 70 -9.66 24.86 -13.14
N GLY A 71 -8.80 25.67 -13.77
CA GLY A 71 -7.77 26.46 -13.07
C GLY A 71 -6.92 25.61 -12.12
N ASP A 72 -6.76 26.09 -10.89
CA ASP A 72 -5.95 25.46 -9.84
C ASP A 72 -6.54 24.14 -9.34
N ALA A 73 -7.84 23.91 -9.52
CA ALA A 73 -8.48 22.65 -9.13
C ALA A 73 -8.05 21.44 -10.00
N LYS A 74 -7.35 21.68 -11.12
CA LYS A 74 -6.84 20.60 -11.99
C LYS A 74 -5.76 19.77 -11.31
N TYR A 75 -4.96 20.36 -10.43
CA TYR A 75 -3.80 19.71 -9.82
C TYR A 75 -3.80 19.95 -8.32
N VAL A 76 -4.57 19.12 -7.60
CA VAL A 76 -4.53 19.07 -6.14
C VAL A 76 -3.68 17.92 -5.65
N THR A 77 -2.92 18.17 -4.58
CA THR A 77 -2.31 17.10 -3.78
C THR A 77 -3.44 16.28 -3.16
N PRO A 78 -3.49 14.96 -3.37
CA PRO A 78 -4.46 14.10 -2.68
C PRO A 78 -4.34 14.33 -1.17
N ARG A 79 -5.45 14.53 -0.47
CA ARG A 79 -5.40 14.58 1.00
C ARG A 79 -4.93 13.24 1.52
N ILE A 80 -4.13 13.24 2.59
CA ILE A 80 -3.56 12.02 3.20
C ILE A 80 -4.68 11.02 3.60
N ASP A 81 -5.86 11.55 3.92
CA ASP A 81 -7.09 10.86 4.32
C ASP A 81 -8.16 10.78 3.20
N SER A 82 -7.80 11.03 1.94
CA SER A 82 -8.75 10.86 0.82
C SER A 82 -8.96 9.37 0.48
N TYR A 83 -9.45 8.60 1.46
CA TYR A 83 -10.39 7.45 1.48
C TYR A 83 -10.49 6.91 2.90
#